data_AF-A0A699Z2K2-F1
#
_entry.id   AF-A0A699Z2K2-F1
#
_cell.length_a   1.000
_cell.length_b   1.000
_cell.length_c   1.000
_cell.angle_alpha   90.00
_cell.angle_beta   90.00
_cell.angle_gamma   90.00
#
_symmetry.space_group_name_H-M   'P 1'
#
loop_
_entity.id
_entity.type
_entity.pdbx_description
1 polymer ?
#
loop_
_entity_poly.entity_id
_entity_poly.type
_entity_poly.pdbx_seq_one_letter_code
_entity_poly.pdbx_strand_id
1 'polypeptide(L)'
;MQRARSWAQDVLAHWQDTSRRCPMPDFSMCYTPGGLAWLTQWGSLRHTSNIALLAAVYARELGPDVIASPASLAATRRANRCWVRSQLSYMAGSNPQKQSFVIGYLPSWVDAVPQRPHHRSASCSPDYSVPCNGNNQNSPDPSPSVLQGNLNAQQLADQMGLNYSRVQTATPSAAAPVAHAPVAWAFAAAASIALLLACL
;
A
#
# COMPACT_ATOMS: atom_id res chain seq x y z
N MET A 1 12.73 1.84 25.98
CA MET A 1 12.89 1.71 24.51
C MET A 1 12.97 0.26 24.02
N GLN A 2 13.60 -0.69 24.74
CA GLN A 2 13.71 -2.09 24.30
C GLN A 2 12.37 -2.78 24.00
N ARG A 3 11.35 -2.59 24.83
CA ARG A 3 10.00 -3.18 24.63
C ARG A 3 9.32 -2.76 23.31
N ALA A 4 9.55 -1.51 22.88
CA ALA A 4 9.02 -1.02 21.60
C ALA A 4 9.72 -1.68 20.40
N ARG A 5 11.01 -1.97 20.54
CA ARG A 5 11.81 -2.61 19.50
C ARG A 5 11.49 -4.09 19.34
N SER A 6 11.34 -4.82 20.44
CA SER A 6 10.91 -6.23 20.39
C SER A 6 9.51 -6.35 19.81
N TRP A 7 8.59 -5.47 20.21
CA TRP A 7 7.25 -5.44 19.60
C TRP A 7 7.30 -5.18 18.09
N ALA A 8 8.11 -4.22 17.64
CA ALA A 8 8.27 -3.94 16.22
C ALA A 8 8.86 -5.15 15.47
N GLN A 9 9.83 -5.86 16.05
CA GLN A 9 10.37 -7.10 15.49
C GLN A 9 9.30 -8.17 15.31
N ASP A 10 8.47 -8.40 16.33
CA ASP A 10 7.42 -9.42 16.30
C ASP A 10 6.36 -9.09 15.23
N VAL A 11 5.94 -7.83 15.16
CA VAL A 11 5.01 -7.36 14.12
C VAL A 11 5.62 -7.56 12.73
N LEU A 12 6.87 -7.15 12.51
CA LEU A 12 7.52 -7.27 11.21
C LEU A 12 7.75 -8.73 10.81
N ALA A 13 8.12 -9.60 11.75
CA ALA A 13 8.26 -11.03 11.50
C ALA A 13 6.94 -11.65 11.02
N HIS A 14 5.81 -11.28 11.65
CA HIS A 14 4.50 -11.74 11.22
C HIS A 14 4.12 -11.26 9.82
N TRP A 15 4.39 -9.99 9.51
CA TRP A 15 4.04 -9.40 8.22
C TRP A 15 4.96 -9.82 7.07
N GLN A 16 6.20 -10.17 7.38
CA GLN A 16 7.22 -10.60 6.40
C GLN A 16 7.23 -12.12 6.17
N ASP A 17 6.38 -12.87 6.88
CA ASP A 17 6.22 -14.31 6.68
C ASP A 17 5.50 -14.62 5.36
N THR A 18 6.30 -14.78 4.31
CA THR A 18 5.84 -15.12 2.96
C THR A 18 5.35 -16.56 2.80
N SER A 19 5.45 -17.40 3.83
CA SER A 19 4.91 -18.78 3.78
C SER A 19 3.38 -18.79 3.79
N ARG A 20 2.76 -17.72 4.33
CA ARG A 20 1.31 -17.57 4.43
C ARG A 20 0.73 -17.11 3.10
N ARG A 21 -0.03 -17.96 2.41
CA ARG A 21 -0.63 -17.66 1.11
C ARG A 21 -2.14 -17.42 1.23
N CYS A 22 -2.66 -16.47 0.48
CA CYS A 22 -4.10 -16.19 0.44
C CYS A 22 -4.86 -17.25 -0.39
N PRO A 23 -6.17 -17.46 -0.16
CA PRO A 23 -7.04 -16.75 0.78
C PRO A 23 -6.93 -17.25 2.23
N MET A 24 -7.13 -16.34 3.18
CA MET A 24 -7.20 -16.61 4.63
C MET A 24 -8.43 -15.88 5.22
N PRO A 25 -8.89 -16.23 6.43
CA PRO A 25 -9.97 -15.50 7.11
C PRO A 25 -9.67 -14.00 7.20
N ASP A 26 -10.70 -13.16 7.22
CA ASP A 26 -10.52 -11.70 7.33
C ASP A 26 -9.70 -11.34 8.59
N PHE A 27 -8.85 -10.32 8.47
CA PHE A 27 -7.84 -9.93 9.47
C PHE A 27 -6.72 -10.95 9.72
N SER A 28 -6.59 -12.00 8.89
CA SER A 28 -5.42 -12.88 8.88
C SER A 28 -4.44 -12.46 7.80
N MET A 29 -3.18 -12.19 8.19
CA MET A 29 -2.14 -11.84 7.23
C MET A 29 -1.83 -13.00 6.29
N CYS A 30 -1.76 -12.72 4.98
CA CYS A 30 -1.33 -13.63 3.93
C CYS A 30 -0.72 -12.86 2.75
N TYR A 31 -0.08 -13.55 1.82
CA TYR A 31 0.43 -12.98 0.59
C TYR A 31 -0.46 -13.37 -0.59
N THR A 32 -0.84 -12.36 -1.38
CA THR A 32 -1.52 -12.59 -2.67
C THR A 32 -0.60 -13.37 -3.61
N PRO A 33 -1.14 -14.03 -4.65
CA PRO A 33 -0.31 -14.69 -5.66
C PRO A 33 0.74 -13.75 -6.30
N GLY A 34 0.43 -12.45 -6.40
CA GLY A 34 1.35 -11.44 -6.90
C GLY A 34 2.37 -10.91 -5.89
N GLY A 35 2.29 -11.30 -4.61
CA GLY A 35 3.27 -10.93 -3.58
C GLY A 35 2.94 -9.70 -2.74
N LEU A 36 1.68 -9.22 -2.77
CA LEU A 36 1.22 -8.19 -1.84
C LEU A 36 0.90 -8.83 -0.47
N ALA A 37 1.44 -8.25 0.61
CA ALA A 37 0.99 -8.55 1.95
C ALA A 37 -0.46 -8.05 2.12
N TRP A 38 -1.37 -8.93 2.50
CA TRP A 38 -2.80 -8.71 2.54
C TRP A 38 -3.34 -9.08 3.91
N LEU A 39 -3.99 -8.12 4.57
CA LEU A 39 -4.63 -8.34 5.88
C LEU A 39 -6.15 -8.54 5.75
N THR A 40 -6.77 -7.70 4.94
CA THR A 40 -8.22 -7.57 4.88
C THR A 40 -8.62 -6.89 3.57
N GLN A 41 -9.84 -7.13 3.10
CA GLN A 41 -10.45 -6.40 1.99
C GLN A 41 -10.60 -4.89 2.28
N TRP A 42 -10.61 -4.50 3.54
CA TRP A 42 -10.84 -3.12 3.97
C TRP A 42 -9.55 -2.33 4.03
N GLY A 43 -9.24 -1.60 2.96
CA GLY A 43 -8.04 -0.75 2.90
C GLY A 43 -6.75 -1.57 3.04
N SER A 44 -6.67 -2.69 2.32
CA SER A 44 -5.50 -3.57 2.24
C SER A 44 -4.20 -2.80 2.04
N LEU A 45 -4.16 -1.94 1.01
CA LEU A 45 -2.98 -1.14 0.69
C LEU A 45 -2.57 -0.21 1.84
N ARG A 46 -3.54 0.39 2.54
CA ARG A 46 -3.30 1.26 3.71
C ARG A 46 -2.63 0.49 4.84
N HIS A 47 -3.07 -0.72 5.14
CA HIS A 47 -2.42 -1.53 6.17
C HIS A 47 -0.98 -1.90 5.76
N THR A 48 -0.78 -2.34 4.53
CA THR A 48 0.54 -2.72 4.02
C THR A 48 1.48 -1.52 3.96
N SER A 49 1.03 -0.34 3.56
CA SER A 49 1.83 0.89 3.57
C SER A 49 2.20 1.32 4.98
N ASN A 50 1.31 1.17 5.97
CA ASN A 50 1.62 1.48 7.36
C ASN A 50 2.75 0.60 7.90
N ILE A 51 2.72 -0.69 7.57
CA ILE A 51 3.76 -1.63 8.00
C ILE A 51 5.04 -1.42 7.20
N ALA A 52 4.96 -1.04 5.93
CA ALA A 52 6.11 -0.62 5.14
C ALA A 52 6.79 0.61 5.77
N LEU A 53 6.04 1.59 6.24
CA LEU A 53 6.59 2.72 7.00
C LEU A 53 7.27 2.26 8.28
N LEU A 54 6.63 1.38 9.07
CA LEU A 54 7.22 0.82 10.29
C LEU A 54 8.55 0.09 9.98
N ALA A 55 8.57 -0.76 8.94
CA ALA A 55 9.75 -1.50 8.51
C ALA A 55 10.90 -0.56 8.07
N ALA A 56 10.57 0.52 7.35
CA ALA A 56 11.54 1.52 6.91
C ALA A 56 12.17 2.26 8.10
N VAL A 57 11.34 2.74 9.03
CA VAL A 57 11.81 3.39 10.27
C VAL A 57 12.61 2.42 11.11
N TYR A 58 12.12 1.19 11.30
CA TYR A 58 12.82 0.16 12.04
C TYR A 58 14.20 -0.14 11.45
N ALA A 59 14.32 -0.29 10.12
CA ALA A 59 15.60 -0.50 9.45
C ALA A 59 16.56 0.70 9.56
N ARG A 60 16.04 1.92 9.73
CA ARG A 60 16.84 3.13 9.95
C ARG A 60 17.37 3.20 11.38
N GLU A 61 16.50 2.94 12.36
CA GLU A 61 16.78 3.11 13.79
C GLU A 61 17.46 1.89 14.44
N LEU A 62 17.49 0.73 13.74
CA LEU A 62 18.12 -0.48 14.26
C LEU A 62 19.63 -0.27 14.44
N GLY A 63 20.16 -0.49 15.63
CA GLY A 63 21.57 -0.27 15.96
C GLY A 63 22.27 -1.49 16.59
N PRO A 64 23.58 -1.37 16.87
CA PRO A 64 24.36 -2.44 17.51
C PRO A 64 23.91 -2.74 18.95
N ASP A 65 23.18 -1.82 19.58
CA ASP A 65 22.52 -1.98 20.89
C ASP A 65 21.33 -2.95 20.86
N VAL A 66 20.85 -3.33 19.67
CA VAL A 66 19.79 -4.31 19.47
C VAL A 66 20.34 -5.59 18.83
N ILE A 67 21.20 -5.43 17.81
CA ILE A 67 21.85 -6.55 17.13
C ILE A 67 23.35 -6.30 17.15
N ALA A 68 24.05 -6.95 18.09
CA ALA A 68 25.49 -6.75 18.28
C ALA A 68 26.34 -7.21 17.09
N SER A 69 25.90 -8.27 16.39
CA SER A 69 26.58 -8.78 15.20
C SER A 69 26.41 -7.80 14.02
N PRO A 70 27.50 -7.21 13.49
CA PRO A 70 27.40 -6.28 12.36
C PRO A 70 26.79 -6.91 11.11
N ALA A 71 27.11 -8.19 10.85
CA ALA A 71 26.57 -8.95 9.74
C ALA A 71 25.05 -9.15 9.88
N SER A 72 24.59 -9.54 11.07
CA SER A 72 23.16 -9.75 11.34
C SER A 72 22.37 -8.44 11.30
N LEU A 73 22.98 -7.35 11.79
CA LEU A 73 22.42 -6.00 11.73
C LEU A 73 22.22 -5.56 10.27
N ALA A 74 23.26 -5.71 9.44
CA ALA A 74 23.19 -5.38 8.02
C ALA A 74 22.15 -6.22 7.28
N ALA A 75 22.11 -7.53 7.53
CA ALA A 75 21.13 -8.44 6.94
C ALA A 75 19.69 -8.07 7.31
N THR A 76 19.43 -7.75 8.58
CA THR A 76 18.09 -7.35 9.06
C THR A 76 17.64 -6.03 8.44
N ARG A 77 18.55 -5.04 8.34
CA ARG A 77 18.25 -3.76 7.66
C ARG A 77 17.95 -3.99 6.18
N ARG A 78 18.73 -4.83 5.50
CA ARG A 78 18.52 -5.19 4.09
C ARG A 78 17.17 -5.88 3.87
N ALA A 79 16.84 -6.90 4.66
CA ALA A 79 15.58 -7.61 4.56
C ALA A 79 14.37 -6.68 4.67
N ASN A 80 14.36 -5.79 5.67
CA ASN A 80 13.29 -4.80 5.85
C ASN A 80 13.19 -3.83 4.67
N ARG A 81 14.32 -3.29 4.19
CA ARG A 81 14.34 -2.37 3.04
C ARG A 81 13.81 -3.04 1.76
N CYS A 82 14.18 -4.30 1.53
CA CYS A 82 13.72 -5.03 0.34
C CYS A 82 12.26 -5.42 0.43
N TRP A 83 11.80 -5.77 1.62
CA TRP A 83 10.38 -5.97 1.84
C TRP A 83 9.58 -4.69 1.56
N VAL A 84 9.98 -3.54 2.13
CA VAL A 84 9.36 -2.23 1.85
C VAL A 84 9.32 -1.94 0.35
N ARG A 85 10.45 -2.10 -0.33
CA ARG A 85 10.54 -1.90 -1.78
C ARG A 85 9.56 -2.79 -2.53
N SER A 86 9.50 -4.08 -2.19
CA SER A 86 8.59 -5.03 -2.86
C SER A 86 7.12 -4.58 -2.77
N GLN A 87 6.69 -4.13 -1.59
CA GLN A 87 5.30 -3.72 -1.36
C GLN A 87 4.97 -2.39 -2.06
N LEU A 88 5.88 -1.42 -2.04
CA LEU A 88 5.68 -0.14 -2.74
C LEU A 88 5.77 -0.30 -4.25
N SER A 89 6.67 -1.14 -4.76
CA SER A 89 6.74 -1.47 -6.18
C SER A 89 5.47 -2.18 -6.64
N TYR A 90 4.91 -3.09 -5.84
CA TYR A 90 3.60 -3.68 -6.12
C TYR A 90 2.51 -2.61 -6.28
N MET A 91 2.44 -1.68 -5.32
CA MET A 91 1.49 -0.56 -5.35
C MET A 91 1.66 0.36 -6.56
N ALA A 92 2.90 0.52 -7.03
CA ALA A 92 3.27 1.33 -8.19
C ALA A 92 3.14 0.58 -9.53
N GLY A 93 2.74 -0.70 -9.53
CA GLY A 93 2.45 -1.46 -10.75
C GLY A 93 3.42 -2.58 -11.11
N SER A 94 4.43 -2.86 -10.29
CA SER A 94 5.23 -4.09 -10.40
C SER A 94 4.46 -5.28 -9.82
N ASN A 95 3.35 -5.64 -10.47
CA ASN A 95 2.50 -6.77 -10.12
C ASN A 95 2.05 -7.49 -11.41
N PRO A 96 1.48 -8.71 -11.32
CA PRO A 96 1.14 -9.51 -12.50
C PRO A 96 0.17 -8.83 -13.48
N GLN A 97 -0.63 -7.88 -13.02
CA GLN A 97 -1.59 -7.14 -13.84
C GLN A 97 -1.01 -5.85 -14.43
N LYS A 98 0.26 -5.52 -14.13
CA LYS A 98 0.90 -4.25 -14.50
C LYS A 98 0.04 -3.05 -14.13
N GLN A 99 -0.65 -3.13 -13.00
CA GLN A 99 -1.62 -2.12 -12.59
C GLN A 99 -1.07 -1.25 -11.47
N SER A 100 -1.00 0.05 -11.67
CA SER A 100 -0.73 0.98 -10.57
C SER A 100 -1.98 1.12 -9.71
N PHE A 101 -1.81 1.08 -8.39
CA PHE A 101 -2.87 1.41 -7.44
C PHE A 101 -2.79 2.88 -6.96
N VAL A 102 -1.81 3.63 -7.46
CA VAL A 102 -1.65 5.07 -7.22
C VAL A 102 -2.33 5.83 -8.36
N ILE A 103 -3.41 6.54 -8.06
CA ILE A 103 -4.21 7.29 -9.04
C ILE A 103 -3.33 8.32 -9.75
N GLY A 104 -3.41 8.34 -11.08
CA GLY A 104 -2.62 9.23 -11.94
C GLY A 104 -1.14 8.86 -12.10
N TYR A 105 -0.69 7.73 -11.54
CA TYR A 105 0.66 7.21 -11.77
C TYR A 105 0.64 6.12 -12.85
N LEU A 106 1.08 6.49 -14.06
CA LEU A 106 1.07 5.63 -15.24
C LEU A 106 2.42 5.69 -15.99
N PRO A 107 3.48 5.09 -15.44
CA PRO A 107 4.75 4.95 -16.16
C PRO A 107 4.64 3.93 -17.30
N SER A 108 5.64 3.87 -18.17
CA SER A 108 5.61 3.07 -19.41
C SER A 108 5.46 1.54 -19.23
N TRP A 109 5.69 1.01 -18.03
CA TRP A 109 5.54 -0.41 -17.70
C TRP A 109 4.21 -0.75 -17.01
N VAL A 110 3.32 0.23 -16.87
CA VAL A 110 1.99 0.08 -16.25
C VAL A 110 0.92 0.21 -17.32
N ASP A 111 -0.02 -0.73 -17.31
CA ASP A 111 -1.09 -0.84 -18.31
C ASP A 111 -2.40 -0.19 -17.82
N ALA A 112 -2.61 -0.08 -16.50
CA ALA A 112 -3.85 0.44 -15.92
C ALA A 112 -3.66 1.19 -14.59
N VAL A 113 -4.59 2.10 -14.30
CA VAL A 113 -4.68 2.87 -13.04
C VAL A 113 -6.15 3.09 -12.65
N PRO A 114 -6.52 3.14 -11.35
CA PRO A 114 -7.88 3.43 -10.93
C PRO A 114 -8.37 4.80 -11.41
N GLN A 115 -9.52 4.82 -12.05
CA GLN A 115 -10.14 6.04 -12.61
C GLN A 115 -11.41 6.47 -11.87
N ARG A 116 -11.90 5.65 -10.93
CA ARG A 116 -13.17 5.85 -10.23
C ARG A 116 -13.01 5.77 -8.72
N PRO A 117 -12.21 6.65 -8.09
CA PRO A 117 -12.14 6.68 -6.64
C PRO A 117 -13.50 7.00 -6.03
N HIS A 118 -13.81 6.37 -4.90
CA HIS A 118 -14.95 6.74 -4.08
C HIS A 118 -14.68 8.07 -3.34
N HIS A 119 -14.51 9.16 -4.09
CA HIS A 119 -14.15 10.47 -3.59
C HIS A 119 -15.08 11.54 -4.19
N ARG A 120 -15.89 12.18 -3.32
CA ARG A 120 -16.99 13.08 -3.72
C ARG A 120 -16.50 14.17 -4.69
N SER A 121 -15.49 14.93 -4.28
CA SER A 121 -14.99 16.03 -5.12
C SER A 121 -14.37 15.57 -6.44
N ALA A 122 -13.86 14.33 -6.52
CA ALA A 122 -13.31 13.82 -7.77
C ALA A 122 -14.42 13.41 -8.75
N SER A 123 -15.53 12.90 -8.22
CA SER A 123 -16.71 12.49 -8.97
C SER A 123 -17.57 13.65 -9.48
N CYS A 124 -17.45 14.83 -8.88
CA CYS A 124 -18.15 16.03 -9.35
C CYS A 124 -17.46 16.64 -10.58
N SER A 125 -18.25 17.32 -11.42
CA SER A 125 -17.71 18.17 -12.48
C SER A 125 -16.80 19.25 -11.90
N PRO A 126 -15.68 19.61 -12.57
CA PRO A 126 -14.91 20.79 -12.21
C PRO A 126 -15.65 22.10 -12.52
N ASP A 127 -16.68 22.06 -13.36
CA ASP A 127 -17.61 23.17 -13.58
C ASP A 127 -18.64 23.22 -12.44
N TYR A 128 -18.51 24.22 -11.58
CA TYR A 128 -19.38 24.47 -10.43
C TYR A 128 -20.83 24.80 -10.79
N SER A 129 -21.13 25.12 -12.06
CA SER A 129 -22.50 25.30 -12.52
C SER A 129 -23.26 23.99 -12.68
N VAL A 130 -22.54 22.85 -12.77
CA VAL A 130 -23.13 21.52 -12.90
C VAL A 130 -23.45 20.97 -11.49
N PRO A 131 -24.71 20.62 -11.19
CA PRO A 131 -25.07 20.04 -9.90
C PRO A 131 -24.32 18.73 -9.61
N CYS A 132 -23.84 18.56 -8.37
CA CYS A 132 -23.22 17.32 -7.91
C CYS A 132 -24.04 16.67 -6.79
N ASN A 133 -24.38 15.39 -6.97
CA ASN A 133 -25.16 14.61 -6.01
C ASN A 133 -24.68 13.14 -5.96
N GLY A 134 -25.43 12.26 -5.29
CA GLY A 134 -25.07 10.84 -5.13
C GLY A 134 -24.92 10.08 -6.47
N ASN A 135 -25.59 10.51 -7.54
CA ASN A 135 -25.48 9.87 -8.85
C ASN A 135 -24.10 10.08 -9.46
N ASN A 136 -23.45 11.22 -9.22
CA ASN A 136 -22.08 11.46 -9.68
C ASN A 136 -21.10 10.47 -9.02
N GLN A 137 -21.25 10.24 -7.71
CA GLN A 137 -20.41 9.31 -6.97
C GLN A 137 -20.61 7.86 -7.41
N ASN A 138 -21.83 7.50 -7.81
CA ASN A 138 -22.21 6.15 -8.24
C ASN A 138 -22.07 5.93 -9.76
N SER A 139 -21.69 6.96 -10.52
CA SER A 139 -21.58 6.90 -11.98
C SER A 139 -20.63 5.77 -12.41
N PRO A 140 -20.97 4.97 -13.44
CA PRO A 140 -20.09 3.96 -14.02
C PRO A 140 -18.86 4.55 -14.73
N ASP A 141 -18.89 5.84 -15.04
CA ASP A 141 -17.85 6.53 -15.81
C ASP A 141 -16.64 6.93 -14.94
N PRO A 142 -15.46 7.14 -15.55
CA PRO A 142 -14.32 7.77 -14.89
C PRO A 142 -14.71 9.05 -14.14
N SER A 143 -14.08 9.29 -12.99
CA SER A 143 -14.25 10.54 -12.25
C SER A 143 -13.78 11.74 -13.10
N PRO A 144 -14.57 12.83 -13.20
CA PRO A 144 -14.19 14.02 -13.98
C PRO A 144 -12.85 14.64 -13.58
N SER A 145 -12.45 14.52 -12.30
CA SER A 145 -11.16 14.99 -11.81
C SER A 145 -10.26 13.83 -11.39
N VAL A 146 -8.99 13.89 -11.78
CA VAL A 146 -7.97 12.91 -11.37
C VAL A 146 -7.48 13.23 -9.96
N LEU A 147 -7.68 12.30 -9.03
CA LEU A 147 -7.23 12.43 -7.65
C LEU A 147 -5.76 11.98 -7.50
N GLN A 148 -4.85 12.78 -8.06
CA GLN A 148 -3.43 12.44 -8.20
C GLN A 148 -2.81 11.94 -6.88
N GLY A 149 -2.07 10.83 -6.94
CA GLY A 149 -1.29 10.28 -5.82
C GLY A 149 -2.09 9.49 -4.77
N ASN A 150 -3.42 9.42 -4.89
CA ASN A 150 -4.24 8.64 -3.95
C ASN A 150 -4.12 7.13 -4.19
N LEU A 151 -4.13 6.32 -3.13
CA LEU A 151 -4.21 4.87 -3.27
C LEU A 151 -5.65 4.39 -3.42
N ASN A 152 -5.88 3.45 -4.34
CA ASN A 152 -7.16 2.78 -4.49
C ASN A 152 -6.96 1.28 -4.74
N ALA A 153 -7.57 0.48 -3.86
CA ALA A 153 -7.46 -0.97 -3.80
C ALA A 153 -8.63 -1.70 -4.49
N GLN A 154 -9.58 -1.00 -5.09
CA GLN A 154 -10.86 -1.54 -5.54
C GLN A 154 -10.72 -2.69 -6.55
N GLN A 155 -9.67 -2.66 -7.38
CA GLN A 155 -9.38 -3.68 -8.40
C GLN A 155 -8.57 -4.88 -7.85
N LEU A 156 -8.18 -4.87 -6.57
CA LEU A 156 -7.56 -6.05 -5.93
C LEU A 156 -8.56 -7.17 -5.63
N ALA A 157 -9.87 -6.86 -5.65
CA ALA A 157 -10.93 -7.85 -5.43
C ALA A 157 -10.78 -9.05 -6.37
N ASP A 158 -10.49 -8.77 -7.65
CA ASP A 158 -10.36 -9.77 -8.71
C ASP A 158 -9.15 -10.69 -8.49
N GLN A 159 -8.04 -10.13 -8.00
CA GLN A 159 -6.83 -10.91 -7.66
C GLN A 159 -7.04 -11.87 -6.49
N MET A 160 -7.98 -11.53 -5.62
CA MET A 160 -8.31 -12.28 -4.41
C MET A 160 -9.53 -13.18 -4.59
N GLY A 161 -10.13 -13.20 -5.79
CA GLY A 161 -11.38 -13.93 -6.06
C GLY A 161 -12.55 -13.47 -5.18
N LEU A 162 -12.52 -12.22 -4.71
CA LEU A 162 -13.55 -11.65 -3.83
C LEU A 162 -14.66 -11.02 -4.66
N ASN A 163 -15.91 -11.21 -4.23
CA ASN A 163 -17.05 -10.53 -4.85
C ASN A 163 -16.93 -9.00 -4.67
N TYR A 164 -16.87 -8.30 -5.81
CA TYR A 164 -16.68 -6.85 -5.95
C TYR A 164 -17.62 -5.99 -5.08
N SER A 165 -18.85 -6.44 -4.82
CA SER A 165 -19.83 -5.73 -3.99
C SER A 165 -19.42 -5.56 -2.52
N ARG A 166 -18.44 -6.34 -2.01
CA ARG A 166 -17.88 -6.17 -0.66
C ARG A 166 -16.64 -5.29 -0.60
N VAL A 167 -16.04 -4.96 -1.75
CA VAL A 167 -14.81 -4.14 -1.85
C VAL A 167 -15.12 -2.67 -2.15
N GLN A 168 -16.32 -2.36 -2.67
CA GLN A 168 -16.80 -0.98 -2.91
C GLN A 168 -16.75 -0.08 -1.66
N THR A 169 -16.74 -0.67 -0.48
CA THR A 169 -16.70 0.03 0.80
C THR A 169 -15.28 0.14 1.38
N ALA A 170 -14.25 -0.31 0.66
CA ALA A 170 -12.87 0.18 0.82
C ALA A 170 -12.78 1.61 0.28
N THR A 171 -13.64 2.48 0.81
CA THR A 171 -13.62 3.92 0.66
C THR A 171 -12.18 4.43 0.84
N PRO A 172 -11.76 5.49 0.14
CA PRO A 172 -10.98 6.51 0.82
C PRO A 172 -11.84 6.91 2.01
N SER A 173 -11.64 6.23 3.14
CA SER A 173 -12.37 6.49 4.37
C SER A 173 -12.30 8.00 4.59
N ALA A 174 -13.34 8.58 5.19
CA ALA A 174 -13.47 9.98 5.60
C ALA A 174 -12.29 10.56 6.44
N ALA A 175 -11.18 9.83 6.51
CA ALA A 175 -9.86 10.15 6.99
C ALA A 175 -8.83 10.14 5.83
N ALA A 176 -9.10 10.84 4.71
CA ALA A 176 -8.12 11.12 3.66
C ALA A 176 -6.71 11.48 4.20
N PRO A 177 -6.51 12.26 5.29
CA PRO A 177 -5.16 12.49 5.81
C PRO A 177 -4.45 11.24 6.36
N VAL A 178 -5.17 10.26 6.91
CA VAL A 178 -4.59 9.10 7.63
C VAL A 178 -4.22 7.97 6.68
N ALA A 179 -4.88 7.85 5.53
CA ALA A 179 -4.52 6.91 4.48
C ALA A 179 -3.36 7.41 3.61
N HIS A 180 -3.21 8.73 3.42
CA HIS A 180 -2.17 9.30 2.57
C HIS A 180 -0.84 9.55 3.28
N ALA A 181 -0.85 9.97 4.54
CA ALA A 181 0.40 10.26 5.25
C ALA A 181 1.34 9.04 5.25
N PRO A 182 0.93 7.83 5.64
CA PRO A 182 1.85 6.70 5.68
C PRO A 182 2.39 6.32 4.30
N VAL A 183 1.58 6.52 3.25
CA VAL A 183 1.93 6.23 1.85
C VAL A 183 2.94 7.25 1.32
N ALA A 184 2.64 8.53 1.42
CA ALA A 184 3.54 9.60 0.98
C ALA A 184 4.89 9.51 1.72
N TRP A 185 4.85 9.22 3.02
CA TRP A 185 6.06 9.03 3.82
C TRP A 185 6.78 7.71 3.50
N ALA A 186 6.08 6.62 3.21
CA ALA A 186 6.71 5.36 2.77
C ALA A 186 7.37 5.50 1.39
N PHE A 187 6.69 6.14 0.43
CA PHE A 187 7.26 6.45 -0.89
C PHE A 187 8.43 7.44 -0.78
N ALA A 188 8.33 8.48 0.05
CA ALA A 188 9.44 9.41 0.31
C ALA A 188 10.64 8.71 0.99
N ALA A 189 10.38 7.84 1.97
CA ALA A 189 11.42 7.02 2.61
C ALA A 189 12.08 6.06 1.59
N ALA A 190 11.29 5.47 0.69
CA ALA A 190 11.79 4.57 -0.36
C ALA A 190 12.51 5.29 -1.51
N ALA A 191 12.18 6.55 -1.79
CA ALA A 191 12.86 7.40 -2.77
C ALA A 191 14.25 7.87 -2.30
N SER A 192 14.61 7.65 -1.03
CA SER A 192 15.97 7.85 -0.56
C SER A 192 16.90 6.81 -1.22
N ILE A 193 18.00 7.27 -1.82
CA ILE A 193 19.01 6.47 -2.55
C ILE A 193 19.44 5.19 -1.80
N ALA A 194 19.39 5.22 -0.46
CA ALA A 194 19.69 4.08 0.42
C ALA A 194 18.73 2.88 0.29
N LEU A 195 17.48 3.05 -0.17
CA LEU A 195 16.55 1.93 -0.43
C LEU A 195 16.66 1.40 -1.87
N LEU A 196 17.07 2.23 -2.83
CA LEU A 196 17.23 1.84 -4.23
C LEU A 196 18.43 0.90 -4.44
N LEU A 197 19.51 1.08 -3.69
CA LEU A 197 20.73 0.26 -3.77
C LEU A 197 20.78 -0.89 -2.76
N ALA A 198 19.99 -0.87 -1.68
CA ALA A 198 20.12 -1.86 -0.59
C ALA A 198 19.66 -3.28 -0.94
N CYS A 199 19.02 -3.50 -2.08
CA CYS A 199 18.51 -4.81 -2.49
C CYS A 199 19.34 -5.52 -3.55
N LEU A 200 20.33 -4.83 -4.12
CA LEU A 200 21.40 -5.40 -4.94
C LEU A 200 22.53 -5.84 -4.00
#